data_AF-A0A078JTN6-F1
#
_entry.id   AF-A0A078JTN6-F1
#
_cell.length_a   1.000
_cell.length_b   1.000
_cell.length_c   1.000
_cell.angle_alpha   90.00
_cell.angle_beta   90.00
_cell.angle_gamma   90.00
#
_symmetry.space_group_name_H-M   'P 1'
#
loop_
_entity.id
_entity.type
_entity.pdbx_description
1 polymer ?
#
loop_
_entity_poly.entity_id
_entity_poly.type
_entity_poly.pdbx_seq_one_letter_code
_entity_poly.pdbx_strand_id
1 'polypeptide(L)'
;MENQEPKLEESPHDEAPDQEPEQKKLKISTEGDEPASSAAVTAVSGGAERRLPKYKRRKVAIVFAFCGVGYQGMQKNPGAKTIEGELEEALFHAGAVPEADRNKPRQYEWARSARTDKGVSAVGQVVSGRFYVDPPGFVERLNSNLPDQIRVFGFKRVAPSFSSKKFCDRRRYVYLVPVFALDPCSHSEAEMARSDSGYEYVKCVECCEKGYKIPLGVFGKESVDDDGKSSEVQSDISSNNCGALKVETLSSNGEKTLNPDSEEEMTKSESKFCYGEKEMERFNRILSYYVGSHNFHNFTTRTKAADPAANRYILSFNANTVITLGGKDFVKCEVVGQSFMLHQIRKMIGLAVAIFCIY
;
A
#
# COMPACT_ATOMS: atom_id res chain seq x y z
N MET A 1 -2.27 -59.35 -8.74
CA MET A 1 -2.97 -58.98 -9.98
C MET A 1 -3.19 -57.48 -9.92
N GLU A 2 -2.16 -56.64 -10.01
CA GLU A 2 -1.19 -56.42 -11.09
C GLU A 2 -1.53 -55.10 -11.80
N ASN A 3 -0.48 -54.28 -11.91
CA ASN A 3 -0.46 -52.87 -12.27
C ASN A 3 -1.09 -52.59 -13.64
N GLN A 4 -1.64 -51.38 -13.79
CA GLN A 4 -1.75 -50.73 -15.10
C GLN A 4 -1.13 -49.33 -15.04
N GLU A 5 0.12 -49.26 -15.46
CA GLU A 5 0.75 -48.07 -16.02
C GLU A 5 0.20 -47.80 -17.44
N PRO A 6 0.18 -46.53 -17.88
CA PRO A 6 0.29 -46.24 -19.29
C PRO A 6 1.58 -45.47 -19.62
N LYS A 7 2.47 -46.20 -20.32
CA LYS A 7 3.37 -45.86 -21.43
C LYS A 7 3.96 -44.43 -21.53
N LEU A 8 5.29 -44.41 -21.37
CA LEU A 8 6.25 -43.53 -22.04
C LEU A 8 6.23 -43.77 -23.57
N GLU A 9 6.24 -42.69 -24.35
CA GLU A 9 6.73 -42.69 -25.73
C GLU A 9 7.89 -41.70 -25.86
N GLU A 10 8.92 -42.16 -26.55
CA GLU A 10 10.26 -41.60 -26.70
C GLU A 10 10.32 -40.41 -27.67
N SER A 11 11.30 -39.55 -27.42
CA SER A 11 11.80 -38.49 -28.31
C SER A 11 12.45 -39.03 -29.58
N PRO A 12 12.55 -38.21 -30.65
CA PRO A 12 13.72 -38.22 -31.51
C PRO A 12 14.57 -36.95 -31.37
N HIS A 13 15.86 -37.25 -31.30
CA HIS A 13 17.09 -36.49 -31.24
C HIS A 13 17.27 -35.19 -32.05
N ASP A 14 18.18 -34.39 -31.49
CA ASP A 14 18.99 -33.29 -32.03
C ASP A 14 19.48 -33.48 -33.48
N GLU A 15 19.36 -32.41 -34.28
CA GLU A 15 20.44 -31.92 -35.15
C GLU A 15 20.43 -30.38 -35.15
N ALA A 16 21.61 -29.79 -34.97
CA ALA A 16 21.88 -28.35 -34.94
C ALA A 16 22.45 -27.86 -36.30
N PRO A 17 22.88 -26.59 -36.42
CA PRO A 17 22.16 -25.49 -37.05
C PRO A 17 22.72 -25.09 -38.44
N ASP A 18 21.91 -24.52 -39.33
CA ASP A 18 22.46 -23.81 -40.49
C ASP A 18 21.60 -22.64 -41.00
N GLN A 19 22.27 -21.48 -41.03
CA GLN A 19 22.26 -20.37 -42.00
C GLN A 19 21.03 -19.46 -42.18
N GLU A 20 21.31 -18.16 -41.93
CA GLU A 20 20.52 -16.99 -42.35
C GLU A 20 20.39 -16.91 -43.88
N PRO A 21 19.22 -16.49 -44.42
CA PRO A 21 19.15 -15.99 -45.78
C PRO A 21 19.27 -14.46 -45.84
N GLU A 22 20.15 -14.06 -46.75
CA GLU A 22 20.58 -12.72 -47.12
C GLU A 22 19.47 -11.73 -47.56
N GLN A 23 19.89 -10.47 -47.50
CA GLN A 23 19.23 -9.25 -47.92
C GLN A 23 18.66 -9.30 -49.36
N LYS A 24 17.40 -8.90 -49.53
CA LYS A 24 16.83 -8.56 -50.84
C LYS A 24 16.40 -7.09 -50.93
N LYS A 25 17.04 -6.45 -51.93
CA LYS A 25 16.90 -5.11 -52.53
C LYS A 25 15.55 -4.39 -52.41
N LEU A 26 15.69 -3.10 -52.07
CA LEU A 26 15.01 -1.89 -52.54
C LEU A 26 13.97 -2.07 -53.66
N LYS A 27 12.74 -1.58 -53.40
CA LYS A 27 11.81 -1.10 -54.44
C LYS A 27 11.33 0.31 -54.09
N ILE A 28 11.50 1.17 -55.08
CA ILE A 28 11.06 2.56 -55.20
C ILE A 28 9.54 2.58 -55.39
N SER A 29 8.87 3.52 -54.74
CA SER A 29 7.54 3.99 -55.14
C SER A 29 7.36 5.46 -54.75
N THR A 30 6.70 6.16 -55.65
CA THR A 30 6.78 7.58 -55.97
C THR A 30 5.59 8.39 -55.41
N GLU A 31 5.89 9.64 -55.04
CA GLU A 31 5.07 10.88 -55.01
C GLU A 31 3.82 11.08 -54.14
N GLY A 32 3.76 12.33 -53.62
CA GLY A 32 2.64 13.01 -52.98
C GLY A 32 3.11 14.33 -52.34
N ASP A 33 3.25 15.40 -53.14
CA ASP A 33 3.47 16.81 -52.74
C ASP A 33 2.25 17.39 -52.00
N GLU A 34 2.36 18.35 -51.06
CA GLU A 34 2.41 19.83 -51.25
C GLU A 34 2.35 20.53 -49.85
N PRO A 35 2.54 21.86 -49.64
CA PRO A 35 3.82 22.54 -49.45
C PRO A 35 3.90 23.37 -48.13
N ALA A 36 5.09 23.85 -47.74
CA ALA A 36 5.21 25.08 -46.95
C ALA A 36 6.62 25.72 -46.96
N SER A 37 6.66 26.91 -47.56
CA SER A 37 7.44 28.11 -47.20
C SER A 37 8.98 28.11 -47.26
N SER A 38 9.46 29.02 -48.10
CA SER A 38 10.84 29.45 -48.28
C SER A 38 11.43 30.21 -47.08
N ALA A 39 12.73 30.02 -46.86
CA ALA A 39 13.69 31.10 -46.62
C ALA A 39 15.11 30.54 -46.80
N ALA A 40 15.86 31.16 -47.71
CA ALA A 40 17.25 30.83 -48.02
C ALA A 40 18.22 31.49 -47.02
N VAL A 41 19.30 30.79 -46.66
CA VAL A 41 20.64 31.37 -46.46
C VAL A 41 21.72 30.28 -46.57
N THR A 42 22.82 30.66 -47.18
CA THR A 42 23.86 29.81 -47.77
C THR A 42 25.08 29.61 -46.85
N ALA A 43 25.65 28.41 -46.94
CA ALA A 43 27.04 27.99 -46.71
C ALA A 43 27.70 27.94 -45.30
N VAL A 44 27.87 26.69 -44.87
CA VAL A 44 29.11 26.00 -44.42
C VAL A 44 29.97 26.64 -43.30
N SER A 45 29.96 25.98 -42.14
CA SER A 45 31.20 25.63 -41.43
C SER A 45 31.08 24.24 -40.81
N GLY A 46 32.03 23.37 -41.16
CA GLY A 46 32.06 21.96 -40.80
C GLY A 46 32.39 21.73 -39.33
N GLY A 47 31.39 21.28 -38.58
CA GLY A 47 31.57 20.44 -37.42
C GLY A 47 30.67 19.22 -37.62
N ALA A 48 31.24 18.02 -37.64
CA ALA A 48 30.43 16.81 -37.53
C ALA A 48 29.84 16.77 -36.12
N GLU A 49 28.74 17.50 -35.90
CA GLU A 49 27.91 17.34 -34.72
C GLU A 49 27.51 15.86 -34.69
N ARG A 50 28.05 15.12 -33.71
CA ARG A 50 27.59 13.76 -33.43
C ARG A 50 26.11 13.87 -33.08
N ARG A 51 25.23 13.59 -34.05
CA ARG A 51 23.79 13.54 -33.83
C ARG A 51 23.53 12.62 -32.65
N LEU A 52 23.08 13.20 -31.53
CA LEU A 52 22.73 12.43 -30.34
C LEU A 52 21.72 11.33 -30.73
N PRO A 53 21.85 10.11 -30.20
CA PRO A 53 20.93 9.03 -30.52
C PRO A 53 19.49 9.46 -30.22
N LYS A 54 18.61 9.38 -31.23
CA LYS A 54 17.18 9.60 -31.04
C LYS A 54 16.57 8.39 -30.35
N TYR A 55 16.43 8.46 -29.04
CA TYR A 55 15.75 7.42 -28.27
C TYR A 55 14.24 7.43 -28.54
N LYS A 56 13.61 6.25 -28.45
CA LYS A 56 12.16 6.09 -28.59
C LYS A 56 11.53 5.79 -27.24
N ARG A 57 10.35 6.35 -26.97
CA ARG A 57 9.59 6.00 -25.75
C ARG A 57 9.19 4.54 -25.75
N ARG A 58 9.23 3.91 -24.58
CA ARG A 58 8.81 2.53 -24.35
C ARG A 58 7.73 2.50 -23.28
N LYS A 59 6.71 1.68 -23.48
CA LYS A 59 5.74 1.37 -22.42
C LYS A 59 6.44 0.49 -21.40
N VAL A 60 6.49 0.92 -20.15
CA VAL A 60 7.16 0.21 -19.07
C VAL A 60 6.31 0.16 -17.81
N ALA A 61 6.55 -0.87 -16.99
CA ALA A 61 6.12 -0.94 -15.60
C ALA A 61 7.34 -0.71 -14.70
N ILE A 62 7.23 0.13 -13.68
CA ILE A 62 8.29 0.46 -12.72
C ILE A 62 7.83 -0.04 -11.35
N VAL A 63 8.69 -0.82 -10.68
CA VAL A 63 8.46 -1.31 -9.31
C VAL A 63 9.37 -0.57 -8.34
N PHE A 64 8.78 -0.10 -7.24
CA PHE A 64 9.47 0.72 -6.27
C PHE A 64 8.84 0.60 -4.89
N ALA A 65 9.61 1.01 -3.88
CA ALA A 65 9.16 1.14 -2.51
C ALA A 65 9.29 2.58 -2.03
N PHE A 66 8.53 2.91 -0.99
CA PHE A 66 8.68 4.17 -0.28
C PHE A 66 8.23 4.08 1.17
N CYS A 67 8.86 4.90 2.01
CA CYS A 67 8.34 5.26 3.33
C CYS A 67 7.32 6.40 3.18
N GLY A 68 6.09 6.20 3.66
CA GLY A 68 5.00 7.17 3.50
C GLY A 68 5.04 8.34 4.48
N VAL A 69 5.93 8.31 5.47
CA VAL A 69 6.09 9.36 6.49
C VAL A 69 6.44 10.70 5.82
N GLY A 70 5.76 11.77 6.21
CA GLY A 70 5.96 13.11 5.62
C GLY A 70 5.28 13.33 4.26
N TYR A 71 4.62 12.32 3.70
CA TYR A 71 3.87 12.42 2.43
C TYR A 71 2.36 12.39 2.64
N GLN A 72 1.63 13.16 1.82
CA GLN A 72 0.17 13.17 1.79
C GLN A 72 -0.42 12.10 0.86
N GLY A 73 0.24 10.93 0.82
CA GLY A 73 -0.16 9.77 0.05
C GLY A 73 0.50 9.67 -1.33
N MET A 74 0.04 8.68 -2.08
CA MET A 74 0.62 8.35 -3.40
C MET A 74 0.23 9.35 -4.48
N GLN A 75 -1.04 9.77 -4.52
CA GLN A 75 -1.60 10.61 -5.60
C GLN A 75 -1.22 12.07 -5.48
N LYS A 76 -0.74 12.66 -6.60
CA LYS A 76 -0.45 14.08 -6.70
C LYS A 76 -1.73 14.89 -6.50
N ASN A 77 -1.69 15.79 -5.53
CA ASN A 77 -2.73 16.76 -5.23
C ASN A 77 -2.09 18.16 -5.14
N PRO A 78 -2.78 19.23 -5.54
CA PRO A 78 -2.25 20.60 -5.45
C PRO A 78 -1.80 20.95 -4.02
N GLY A 79 -0.62 21.56 -3.91
CA GLY A 79 -0.05 21.99 -2.61
C GLY A 79 0.42 20.86 -1.69
N ALA A 80 0.33 19.59 -2.11
CA ALA A 80 0.66 18.44 -1.28
C ALA A 80 1.96 17.77 -1.73
N LYS A 81 2.87 17.54 -0.77
CA LYS A 81 4.04 16.68 -0.99
C LYS A 81 3.58 15.22 -1.11
N THR A 82 3.79 14.60 -2.26
CA THR A 82 3.24 13.27 -2.61
C THR A 82 4.30 12.41 -3.30
N ILE A 83 4.16 11.09 -3.20
CA ILE A 83 5.11 10.15 -3.80
C ILE A 83 5.14 10.28 -5.33
N GLU A 84 3.99 10.44 -5.96
CA GLU A 84 3.92 10.69 -7.41
C GLU A 84 4.57 12.00 -7.81
N GLY A 85 4.43 13.06 -7.02
CA GLY A 85 5.11 14.33 -7.31
C GLY A 85 6.62 14.17 -7.40
N GLU A 86 7.23 13.48 -6.43
CA GLU A 86 8.67 13.19 -6.42
C GLU A 86 9.08 12.29 -7.58
N LEU A 87 8.29 11.25 -7.88
CA LEU A 87 8.61 10.31 -8.94
C LEU A 87 8.46 10.94 -10.33
N GLU A 88 7.45 11.80 -10.56
CA GLU A 88 7.32 12.56 -11.81
C GLU A 88 8.49 13.53 -12.02
N GLU A 89 8.95 14.20 -10.96
CA GLU A 89 10.09 15.12 -11.05
C GLU A 89 11.40 14.37 -11.29
N ALA A 90 11.60 13.23 -10.62
CA ALA A 90 12.74 12.34 -10.87
C ALA A 90 12.74 11.78 -12.31
N LEU A 91 11.57 11.42 -12.85
CA LEU A 91 11.42 10.99 -14.25
C LEU A 91 11.79 12.10 -15.23
N PHE A 92 11.43 13.34 -14.93
CA PHE A 92 11.83 14.49 -15.73
C PHE A 92 13.35 14.68 -15.69
N HIS A 93 13.96 14.76 -14.50
CA HIS A 93 15.41 14.96 -14.36
C HIS A 93 16.26 13.78 -14.88
N ALA A 94 15.72 12.55 -14.86
CA ALA A 94 16.36 11.38 -15.45
C ALA A 94 16.29 11.34 -17.00
N GLY A 95 15.67 12.34 -17.63
CA GLY A 95 15.46 12.42 -19.08
C GLY A 95 14.36 11.50 -19.61
N ALA A 96 13.54 10.94 -18.72
CA ALA A 96 12.50 9.96 -19.06
C ALA A 96 11.25 10.60 -19.66
N VAL A 97 10.98 11.85 -19.26
CA VAL A 97 9.86 12.70 -19.72
C VAL A 97 10.46 14.01 -20.22
N PRO A 98 10.15 14.47 -21.45
CA PRO A 98 10.65 15.75 -21.93
C PRO A 98 9.87 16.92 -21.33
N GLU A 99 10.49 18.12 -21.34
CA GLU A 99 9.89 19.36 -20.82
C GLU A 99 8.46 19.61 -21.33
N ALA A 100 8.21 19.37 -22.62
CA ALA A 100 6.90 19.57 -23.23
C ALA A 100 5.77 18.78 -22.54
N ASP A 101 6.10 17.65 -21.92
CA ASP A 101 5.17 16.73 -21.25
C ASP A 101 5.24 16.81 -19.72
N ARG A 102 6.12 17.65 -19.17
CA ARG A 102 6.26 17.85 -17.73
C ARG A 102 4.91 18.25 -17.12
N ASN A 103 4.56 17.66 -15.97
CA ASN A 103 3.26 17.83 -15.32
C ASN A 103 2.02 17.46 -16.16
N LYS A 104 2.19 16.74 -17.27
CA LYS A 104 1.08 16.29 -18.15
C LYS A 104 1.02 14.76 -18.20
N PRO A 105 0.64 14.07 -17.09
CA PRO A 105 0.66 12.61 -16.98
C PRO A 105 -0.16 11.85 -18.03
N ARG A 106 -1.14 12.52 -18.66
CA ARG A 106 -1.88 11.94 -19.78
C ARG A 106 -1.01 11.71 -21.02
N GLN A 107 0.00 12.55 -21.27
CA GLN A 107 0.87 12.45 -22.45
C GLN A 107 1.80 11.23 -22.43
N TYR A 108 2.08 10.69 -21.25
CA TYR A 108 2.88 9.47 -21.08
C TYR A 108 2.07 8.33 -20.46
N GLU A 109 0.73 8.39 -20.57
CA GLU A 109 -0.19 7.30 -20.17
C GLU A 109 0.06 6.77 -18.74
N TRP A 110 0.25 7.69 -17.80
CA TRP A 110 0.54 7.35 -16.42
C TRP A 110 -0.58 6.52 -15.76
N ALA A 111 -0.19 5.43 -15.08
CA ALA A 111 -1.08 4.65 -14.23
C ALA A 111 -0.35 4.08 -13.01
N ARG A 112 -1.11 3.79 -11.96
CA ARG A 112 -0.65 3.27 -10.66
C ARG A 112 -1.48 2.07 -10.24
N SER A 113 -0.88 1.07 -9.60
CA SER A 113 -1.61 -0.11 -9.12
C SER A 113 -2.40 0.16 -7.84
N ALA A 114 -1.90 1.05 -6.97
CA ALA A 114 -2.56 1.45 -5.72
C ALA A 114 -2.45 2.96 -5.42
N ARG A 115 -3.49 3.52 -4.80
CA ARG A 115 -3.46 4.84 -4.16
C ARG A 115 -3.32 4.60 -2.65
N THR A 116 -2.16 4.91 -2.09
CA THR A 116 -1.95 4.84 -0.65
C THR A 116 -2.35 6.17 0.00
N ASP A 117 -2.93 6.08 1.20
CA ASP A 117 -3.33 7.24 2.00
C ASP A 117 -2.10 7.96 2.59
N LYS A 118 -2.31 9.14 3.17
CA LYS A 118 -1.28 9.90 3.91
C LYS A 118 -0.58 9.01 4.93
N GLY A 119 0.76 9.04 4.94
CA GLY A 119 1.58 8.27 5.89
C GLY A 119 1.75 6.79 5.57
N VAL A 120 0.98 6.22 4.63
CA VAL A 120 1.05 4.79 4.31
C VAL A 120 2.24 4.48 3.42
N SER A 121 3.10 3.55 3.85
CA SER A 121 4.27 3.06 3.11
C SER A 121 3.89 1.98 2.08
N ALA A 122 4.81 1.69 1.15
CA ALA A 122 4.68 0.56 0.23
C ALA A 122 6.04 -0.08 -0.05
N VAL A 123 6.09 -1.41 -0.12
CA VAL A 123 7.30 -2.18 -0.48
C VAL A 123 7.28 -2.71 -1.92
N GLY A 124 6.16 -2.57 -2.62
CA GLY A 124 5.95 -3.13 -3.96
C GLY A 124 4.90 -2.36 -4.74
N GLN A 125 4.99 -1.03 -4.74
CA GLN A 125 4.14 -0.19 -5.58
C GLN A 125 4.55 -0.35 -7.04
N VAL A 126 3.58 -0.33 -7.95
CA VAL A 126 3.84 -0.44 -9.39
C VAL A 126 3.17 0.72 -10.12
N VAL A 127 3.95 1.45 -10.91
CA VAL A 127 3.43 2.43 -11.87
C VAL A 127 3.74 1.97 -13.29
N SER A 128 3.01 2.50 -14.26
CA SER A 128 3.27 2.26 -15.68
C SER A 128 3.11 3.53 -16.48
N GLY A 129 3.90 3.68 -17.53
CA GLY A 129 3.87 4.84 -18.42
C GLY A 129 4.75 4.64 -19.65
N ARG A 130 4.74 5.62 -20.56
CA ARG A 130 5.61 5.67 -21.75
C ARG A 130 6.78 6.61 -21.50
N PHE A 131 7.97 6.06 -21.30
CA PHE A 131 9.15 6.81 -20.93
C PHE A 131 10.33 6.56 -21.88
N TYR A 132 11.26 7.50 -21.95
CA TYR A 132 12.60 7.24 -22.48
C TYR A 132 13.42 6.52 -21.41
N VAL A 133 13.76 5.26 -21.67
CA VAL A 133 14.55 4.43 -20.73
C VAL A 133 16.00 4.26 -21.17
N ASP A 134 16.30 4.60 -22.41
CA ASP A 134 17.65 4.59 -22.96
C ASP A 134 18.30 5.98 -22.74
N PRO A 135 19.63 6.08 -22.58
CA PRO A 135 20.62 4.99 -22.56
C PRO A 135 20.49 4.08 -21.32
N PRO A 136 21.23 2.95 -21.25
CA PRO A 136 21.26 2.09 -20.07
C PRO A 136 21.54 2.86 -18.77
N GLY A 137 21.17 2.27 -17.63
CA GLY A 137 21.29 2.92 -16.32
C GLY A 137 20.03 3.70 -15.88
N PHE A 138 18.84 3.33 -16.37
CA PHE A 138 17.61 4.07 -16.09
C PHE A 138 17.24 4.09 -14.61
N VAL A 139 17.43 2.98 -13.91
CA VAL A 139 17.09 2.84 -12.48
C VAL A 139 18.02 3.71 -11.63
N GLU A 140 19.31 3.72 -11.96
CA GLU A 140 20.35 4.51 -11.32
C GLU A 140 20.09 6.01 -11.52
N ARG A 141 19.75 6.41 -12.75
CA ARG A 141 19.36 7.81 -13.04
C ARG A 141 18.13 8.23 -12.26
N LEU A 142 17.10 7.38 -12.17
CA LEU A 142 15.91 7.68 -11.35
C LEU A 142 16.28 7.81 -9.87
N ASN A 143 16.97 6.82 -9.32
CA ASN A 143 17.33 6.79 -7.91
C ASN A 143 18.27 7.93 -7.50
N SER A 144 19.10 8.43 -8.41
CA SER A 144 19.96 9.61 -8.16
C SER A 144 19.18 10.91 -8.02
N ASN A 145 17.93 10.95 -8.51
CA ASN A 145 17.03 12.10 -8.42
C ASN A 145 15.90 11.88 -7.41
N LEU A 146 15.90 10.76 -6.69
CA LEU A 146 14.90 10.44 -5.67
C LEU A 146 15.50 10.59 -4.27
N PRO A 147 14.73 11.06 -3.28
CA PRO A 147 15.15 11.03 -1.89
C PRO A 147 15.31 9.58 -1.42
N ASP A 148 16.16 9.34 -0.41
CA ASP A 148 16.48 7.97 0.06
C ASP A 148 15.27 7.16 0.53
N GLN A 149 14.21 7.85 0.94
CA GLN A 149 12.93 7.24 1.34
C GLN A 149 12.09 6.70 0.19
N ILE A 150 12.45 6.95 -1.08
CA ILE A 150 11.80 6.40 -2.27
C ILE A 150 12.87 5.70 -3.10
N ARG A 151 12.67 4.40 -3.38
CA ARG A 151 13.66 3.62 -4.13
C ARG A 151 13.02 2.78 -5.20
N VAL A 152 13.46 3.00 -6.44
CA VAL A 152 13.11 2.19 -7.61
C VAL A 152 14.00 0.96 -7.63
N PHE A 153 13.38 -0.22 -7.68
CA PHE A 153 14.13 -1.49 -7.74
C PHE A 153 14.37 -1.93 -9.18
N GLY A 154 13.47 -1.58 -10.09
CA GLY A 154 13.57 -2.02 -11.47
C GLY A 154 12.40 -1.59 -12.32
N PHE A 155 12.51 -1.91 -13.60
CA PHE A 155 11.44 -1.71 -14.56
C PHE A 155 11.41 -2.85 -15.58
N LYS A 156 10.26 -3.02 -16.23
CA LYS A 156 10.08 -3.98 -17.31
C LYS A 156 9.39 -3.31 -18.48
N ARG A 157 9.88 -3.54 -19.70
CA ARG A 157 9.15 -3.21 -20.93
C ARG A 157 7.91 -4.10 -21.02
N VAL A 158 6.76 -3.50 -21.27
CA VAL A 158 5.46 -4.18 -21.28
C VAL A 158 4.71 -3.92 -22.57
N ALA A 159 3.66 -4.70 -22.82
CA ALA A 159 2.78 -4.50 -23.97
C ALA A 159 2.19 -3.07 -23.98
N PRO A 160 1.95 -2.45 -25.15
CA PRO A 160 1.39 -1.10 -25.24
C PRO A 160 0.05 -0.91 -24.50
N SER A 161 -0.78 -1.96 -24.41
CA SER A 161 -2.08 -1.96 -23.73
C SER A 161 -2.00 -2.10 -22.20
N PHE A 162 -0.82 -2.40 -21.65
CA PHE A 162 -0.66 -2.63 -20.22
C PHE A 162 -0.94 -1.36 -19.41
N SER A 163 -1.70 -1.51 -18.34
CA SER A 163 -1.92 -0.48 -17.32
C SER A 163 -1.83 -1.11 -15.95
N SER A 164 -0.91 -0.64 -15.11
CA SER A 164 -0.73 -1.16 -13.75
C SER A 164 -2.00 -1.06 -12.90
N LYS A 165 -2.89 -0.10 -13.18
CA LYS A 165 -4.19 0.03 -12.53
C LYS A 165 -5.16 -1.08 -12.95
N LYS A 166 -5.31 -1.29 -14.26
CA LYS A 166 -6.33 -2.17 -14.84
C LYS A 166 -5.95 -3.64 -14.75
N PHE A 167 -4.66 -3.96 -14.86
CA PHE A 167 -4.13 -5.32 -14.82
C PHE A 167 -3.81 -5.79 -13.38
N CYS A 168 -3.96 -4.93 -12.37
CA CYS A 168 -3.79 -5.34 -10.98
C CYS A 168 -5.10 -5.97 -10.46
N ASP A 169 -5.05 -7.29 -10.28
CA ASP A 169 -6.14 -8.14 -9.84
C ASP A 169 -6.30 -8.17 -8.32
N ARG A 170 -5.19 -8.10 -7.58
CA ARG A 170 -5.14 -8.23 -6.12
C ARG A 170 -4.09 -7.32 -5.50
N ARG A 171 -4.31 -6.96 -4.24
CA ARG A 171 -3.34 -6.25 -3.40
C ARG A 171 -3.17 -6.97 -2.08
N ARG A 172 -1.93 -7.02 -1.61
CA ARG A 172 -1.55 -7.52 -0.29
C ARG A 172 -1.07 -6.36 0.55
N TYR A 173 -1.65 -6.18 1.73
CA TYR A 173 -1.22 -5.20 2.71
C TYR A 173 -0.80 -5.91 3.99
N VAL A 174 0.16 -5.32 4.67
CA VAL A 174 0.59 -5.70 6.01
C VAL A 174 0.33 -4.51 6.92
N TYR A 175 -0.35 -4.76 8.03
CA TYR A 175 -0.57 -3.80 9.10
C TYR A 175 0.15 -4.30 10.35
N LEU A 176 1.00 -3.47 10.93
CA LEU A 176 1.72 -3.80 12.16
C LEU A 176 0.97 -3.20 13.35
N VAL A 177 0.36 -4.06 14.17
CA VAL A 177 -0.37 -3.65 15.38
C VAL A 177 0.54 -3.90 16.57
N PRO A 178 0.89 -2.88 17.39
CA PRO A 178 1.64 -3.13 18.62
C PRO A 178 0.89 -4.11 19.52
N VAL A 179 1.59 -5.06 20.13
CA VAL A 179 0.96 -6.11 20.97
C VAL A 179 0.15 -5.50 22.12
N PHE A 180 0.61 -4.40 22.73
CA PHE A 180 -0.13 -3.70 23.78
C PHE A 180 -1.49 -3.15 23.31
N ALA A 181 -1.69 -2.90 22.01
CA ALA A 181 -2.96 -2.42 21.50
C ALA A 181 -4.04 -3.52 21.53
N LEU A 182 -3.64 -4.78 21.71
CA LEU A 182 -4.53 -5.93 21.89
C LEU A 182 -4.70 -6.31 23.36
N ASP A 183 -4.01 -5.64 24.29
CA ASP A 183 -4.16 -5.92 25.71
C ASP A 183 -5.50 -5.38 26.23
N PRO A 184 -6.44 -6.24 26.67
CA PRO A 184 -7.73 -5.79 27.20
C PRO A 184 -7.58 -4.88 28.43
N CYS A 185 -6.50 -5.03 29.21
CA CYS A 185 -6.24 -4.22 30.40
C CYS A 185 -5.64 -2.84 30.06
N SER A 186 -5.02 -2.68 28.89
CA SER A 186 -4.47 -1.40 28.43
C SER A 186 -5.55 -0.42 27.95
N HIS A 187 -6.78 -0.90 27.73
CA HIS A 187 -7.93 -0.07 27.38
C HIS A 187 -8.81 0.13 28.62
N SER A 188 -8.34 0.94 29.57
CA SER A 188 -9.18 1.38 30.69
C SER A 188 -10.37 2.17 30.14
N GLU A 189 -11.58 1.60 30.24
CA GLU A 189 -12.85 2.23 29.89
C GLU A 189 -12.91 2.76 28.44
N ALA A 190 -13.51 1.97 27.54
CA ALA A 190 -14.21 2.53 26.40
C ALA A 190 -15.29 3.50 26.93
N GLU A 191 -14.92 4.77 27.05
CA GLU A 191 -15.77 5.95 27.27
C GLU A 191 -16.93 5.76 28.27
N MET A 192 -16.65 6.06 29.54
CA MET A 192 -17.61 6.76 30.40
C MET A 192 -17.91 8.16 29.80
N ALA A 193 -18.46 8.21 28.58
CA ALA A 193 -19.02 9.42 28.00
C ALA A 193 -20.46 9.56 28.49
N ARG A 194 -20.58 10.30 29.60
CA ARG A 194 -21.67 11.20 30.02
C ARG A 194 -23.12 10.66 30.02
N SER A 195 -23.77 10.95 31.14
CA SER A 195 -25.22 10.85 31.34
C SER A 195 -26.01 11.44 30.18
N ASP A 196 -26.58 10.59 29.34
CA ASP A 196 -27.77 10.96 28.58
C ASP A 196 -28.71 9.77 28.48
N SER A 197 -29.96 10.01 28.82
CA SER A 197 -31.04 9.05 28.94
C SER A 197 -31.43 8.50 27.57
N GLY A 198 -31.16 7.21 27.29
CA GLY A 198 -31.57 6.59 26.02
C GLY A 198 -31.01 5.22 25.65
N TYR A 199 -30.47 4.46 26.60
CA TYR A 199 -29.82 3.16 26.32
C TYR A 199 -30.43 2.05 27.18
N GLU A 200 -30.68 0.88 26.56
CA GLU A 200 -31.05 -0.33 27.28
C GLU A 200 -29.79 -1.18 27.53
N TYR A 201 -29.69 -1.71 28.74
CA TYR A 201 -28.60 -2.59 29.15
C TYR A 201 -28.91 -4.01 28.71
N VAL A 202 -28.08 -4.58 27.83
CA VAL A 202 -28.13 -6.02 27.53
C VAL A 202 -26.99 -6.71 28.28
N LYS A 203 -27.36 -7.62 29.18
CA LYS A 203 -26.41 -8.49 29.88
C LYS A 203 -25.92 -9.58 28.93
N CYS A 204 -24.60 -9.75 28.85
CA CYS A 204 -23.99 -10.91 28.22
C CYS A 204 -24.34 -12.17 29.04
N VAL A 205 -24.86 -13.20 28.37
CA VAL A 205 -25.34 -14.43 29.03
C VAL A 205 -24.18 -15.33 29.51
N GLU A 206 -22.95 -15.09 29.03
CA GLU A 206 -21.81 -15.99 29.32
C GLU A 206 -20.66 -15.35 30.11
N CYS A 207 -20.50 -14.02 30.18
CA CYS A 207 -19.34 -13.41 30.84
C CYS A 207 -19.66 -12.10 31.60
N CYS A 208 -19.60 -12.21 32.94
CA CYS A 208 -19.40 -11.14 33.95
C CYS A 208 -20.37 -9.94 34.00
N GLU A 209 -20.52 -9.40 35.20
CA GLU A 209 -21.56 -8.46 35.68
C GLU A 209 -21.65 -7.07 35.01
N LYS A 210 -20.97 -6.85 33.87
CA LYS A 210 -20.95 -5.54 33.18
C LYS A 210 -21.70 -5.67 31.86
N GLY A 211 -22.96 -5.24 31.87
CA GLY A 211 -23.78 -5.14 30.66
C GLY A 211 -23.29 -4.04 29.71
N TYR A 212 -23.66 -4.16 28.44
CA TYR A 212 -23.35 -3.18 27.41
C TYR A 212 -24.56 -2.28 27.15
N LYS A 213 -24.32 -0.99 26.89
CA LYS A 213 -25.36 -0.03 26.50
C LYS A 213 -25.60 -0.13 25.00
N ILE A 214 -26.80 -0.53 24.59
CA ILE A 214 -27.23 -0.48 23.19
C ILE A 214 -28.08 0.77 22.99
N PRO A 215 -27.83 1.60 21.96
CA PRO A 215 -28.69 2.74 21.64
C PRO A 215 -30.10 2.24 21.33
N LEU A 216 -31.12 2.81 21.98
CA LEU A 216 -32.52 2.56 21.62
C LEU A 216 -32.74 2.96 20.15
N GLY A 217 -33.06 2.00 19.28
CA GLY A 217 -33.41 2.23 17.87
C GLY A 217 -32.47 1.66 16.80
N VAL A 218 -31.49 0.81 17.14
CA VAL A 218 -30.57 0.17 16.16
C VAL A 218 -31.17 -1.11 15.52
N PHE A 219 -32.43 -1.44 15.78
CA PHE A 219 -33.21 -2.28 14.87
C PHE A 219 -34.02 -1.37 13.94
N GLY A 220 -33.79 -1.56 12.63
CA GLY A 220 -34.20 -0.71 11.53
C GLY A 220 -35.49 0.08 11.74
N LYS A 221 -35.38 1.41 11.67
CA LYS A 221 -36.51 2.26 11.33
C LYS A 221 -36.49 2.46 9.82
N GLU A 222 -37.45 1.80 9.16
CA GLU A 222 -37.89 2.24 7.85
C GLU A 222 -38.49 3.65 7.95
N SER A 223 -38.23 4.40 6.88
CA SER A 223 -39.14 5.35 6.24
C SER A 223 -38.92 6.88 6.44
N VAL A 224 -38.92 7.50 5.26
CA VAL A 224 -39.39 8.83 4.82
C VAL A 224 -38.50 10.06 5.01
N ASP A 225 -38.31 10.72 3.87
CA ASP A 225 -37.71 12.03 3.61
C ASP A 225 -38.35 13.16 4.42
N ASP A 226 -37.53 14.10 4.93
CA ASP A 226 -37.85 15.54 4.95
C ASP A 226 -36.58 16.40 5.16
N ASP A 227 -36.68 17.64 4.69
CA ASP A 227 -35.63 18.58 4.30
C ASP A 227 -34.81 19.28 5.42
N GLY A 228 -33.55 19.58 5.06
CA GLY A 228 -32.95 20.92 5.19
C GLY A 228 -32.49 21.46 6.55
N LYS A 229 -31.18 21.39 6.83
CA LYS A 229 -30.27 22.56 7.01
C LYS A 229 -28.87 22.12 7.45
N SER A 230 -27.87 22.55 6.68
CA SER A 230 -26.45 22.44 7.02
C SER A 230 -26.00 23.61 7.91
N SER A 231 -25.38 23.31 9.04
CA SER A 231 -24.53 24.25 9.78
C SER A 231 -23.12 23.67 9.92
N GLU A 232 -22.15 24.48 9.52
CA GLU A 232 -20.72 24.23 9.59
C GLU A 232 -20.23 24.25 11.03
N VAL A 233 -19.32 23.33 11.38
CA VAL A 233 -18.49 23.47 12.59
C VAL A 233 -17.04 23.14 12.21
N GLN A 234 -16.17 24.12 12.45
CA GLN A 234 -14.72 24.10 12.24
C GLN A 234 -14.05 22.98 13.05
N SER A 235 -12.97 22.43 12.49
CA SER A 235 -12.07 21.52 13.22
C SER A 235 -10.73 22.22 13.41
N ASP A 236 -10.43 22.58 14.65
CA ASP A 236 -9.13 23.10 15.05
C ASP A 236 -8.10 21.98 15.09
N ILE A 237 -7.01 22.21 14.35
CA ILE A 237 -5.83 21.36 14.24
C ILE A 237 -4.89 21.75 15.37
N SER A 238 -4.57 20.81 16.26
CA SER A 238 -3.40 20.92 17.13
C SER A 238 -2.27 20.03 16.61
N SER A 239 -1.20 20.71 16.23
CA SER A 239 0.12 20.20 15.87
C SER A 239 0.78 19.49 17.05
N ASN A 240 1.50 18.39 16.79
CA ASN A 240 2.66 18.08 17.62
C ASN A 240 3.83 17.59 16.77
N ASN A 241 4.88 18.41 16.84
CA ASN A 241 6.24 18.18 16.40
C ASN A 241 6.89 17.21 17.41
N CYS A 242 7.66 16.21 16.97
CA CYS A 242 8.52 15.46 17.87
C CYS A 242 9.91 15.33 17.25
N GLY A 243 10.84 16.05 17.87
CA GLY A 243 12.26 16.05 17.56
C GLY A 243 12.95 14.75 18.00
N ALA A 244 14.04 14.49 17.32
CA ALA A 244 14.94 13.37 17.54
C ALA A 244 15.54 13.35 18.95
N LEU A 245 15.70 12.16 19.52
CA LEU A 245 16.59 11.93 20.67
C LEU A 245 17.57 10.80 20.37
N LYS A 246 18.83 11.12 20.67
CA LYS A 246 20.05 10.36 20.45
C LYS A 246 20.16 9.18 21.42
N VAL A 247 20.88 8.16 20.96
CA VAL A 247 21.31 6.98 21.71
C VAL A 247 22.63 7.30 22.41
N GLU A 248 22.72 7.05 23.71
CA GLU A 248 24.00 6.92 24.42
C GLU A 248 24.08 5.56 25.12
N THR A 249 25.25 4.96 25.00
CA THR A 249 25.67 3.64 25.46
C THR A 249 26.32 3.76 26.83
N LEU A 250 26.05 2.86 27.77
CA LEU A 250 26.93 2.66 28.93
C LEU A 250 27.16 1.18 29.24
N SER A 251 28.44 0.90 29.48
CA SER A 251 29.06 -0.39 29.77
C SER A 251 28.97 -0.80 31.24
N SER A 252 29.24 -2.09 31.45
CA SER A 252 29.31 -2.90 32.67
C SER A 252 30.38 -2.51 33.72
N ASN A 253 30.11 -2.72 35.02
CA ASN A 253 30.77 -3.71 35.92
C ASN A 253 30.65 -3.41 37.44
N GLY A 254 30.56 -4.49 38.24
CA GLY A 254 30.87 -4.59 39.69
C GLY A 254 29.69 -4.28 40.65
N GLU A 255 29.43 -4.97 41.75
CA GLU A 255 30.12 -6.04 42.48
C GLU A 255 29.14 -6.64 43.54
N LYS A 256 29.41 -7.86 44.02
CA LYS A 256 28.54 -8.69 44.91
C LYS A 256 28.49 -8.19 46.36
N THR A 257 27.34 -8.39 47.03
CA THR A 257 27.32 -8.86 48.43
C THR A 257 26.04 -9.64 48.74
N LEU A 258 26.18 -10.81 49.38
CA LEU A 258 25.12 -11.68 49.88
C LEU A 258 24.78 -11.30 51.31
N ASN A 259 23.49 -11.30 51.67
CA ASN A 259 23.00 -11.79 52.96
C ASN A 259 21.55 -12.28 52.81
N PRO A 260 21.16 -13.38 53.48
CA PRO A 260 19.83 -13.95 53.43
C PRO A 260 18.99 -13.42 54.60
N ASP A 261 17.76 -12.98 54.36
CA ASP A 261 16.69 -13.10 55.34
C ASP A 261 15.34 -13.01 54.63
N SER A 262 14.45 -13.88 55.08
CA SER A 262 13.16 -14.23 54.52
C SER A 262 12.13 -13.12 54.68
N GLU A 263 11.62 -12.61 53.57
CA GLU A 263 10.23 -12.13 53.46
C GLU A 263 9.72 -12.53 52.07
N GLU A 264 8.64 -13.31 52.03
CA GLU A 264 7.90 -13.63 50.81
C GLU A 264 7.25 -12.35 50.28
N GLU A 265 8.02 -11.52 49.57
CA GLU A 265 7.46 -10.52 48.68
C GLU A 265 6.88 -11.26 47.48
N MET A 266 5.57 -11.50 47.56
CA MET A 266 4.74 -11.84 46.42
C MET A 266 4.76 -10.62 45.47
N THR A 267 5.84 -10.50 44.69
CA THR A 267 5.92 -9.55 43.60
C THR A 267 4.79 -9.89 42.67
N LYS A 268 3.73 -9.09 42.71
CA LYS A 268 2.65 -9.10 41.74
C LYS A 268 3.32 -8.76 40.42
N SER A 269 3.81 -9.78 39.71
CA SER A 269 4.29 -9.63 38.35
C SER A 269 3.09 -9.09 37.60
N GLU A 270 3.10 -7.80 37.25
CA GLU A 270 2.17 -7.29 36.27
C GLU A 270 2.35 -8.19 35.05
N SER A 271 1.37 -9.07 34.84
CA SER A 271 1.41 -10.04 33.76
C SER A 271 1.34 -9.24 32.47
N LYS A 272 2.51 -8.93 31.91
CA LYS A 272 2.63 -8.22 30.65
C LYS A 272 1.87 -9.04 29.61
N PHE A 273 0.86 -8.44 29.00
CA PHE A 273 0.06 -9.09 27.97
C PHE A 273 0.98 -9.68 26.89
N CYS A 274 0.73 -10.94 26.54
CA CYS A 274 1.46 -11.68 25.53
C CYS A 274 0.48 -12.13 24.45
N TYR A 275 0.85 -11.93 23.19
CA TYR A 275 0.07 -12.44 22.07
C TYR A 275 0.47 -13.89 21.79
N GLY A 276 -0.07 -14.80 22.60
CA GLY A 276 0.18 -16.24 22.51
C GLY A 276 -0.76 -16.96 21.53
N GLU A 277 -0.73 -18.29 21.56
CA GLU A 277 -1.53 -19.13 20.66
C GLU A 277 -3.04 -18.88 20.80
N LYS A 278 -3.54 -18.72 22.05
CA LYS A 278 -4.96 -18.47 22.32
C LYS A 278 -5.41 -17.11 21.78
N GLU A 279 -4.61 -16.08 22.01
CA GLU A 279 -4.85 -14.72 21.50
C GLU A 279 -4.81 -14.72 19.97
N MET A 280 -3.87 -15.45 19.39
CA MET A 280 -3.73 -15.63 17.95
C MET A 280 -4.95 -16.31 17.34
N GLU A 281 -5.39 -17.45 17.86
CA GLU A 281 -6.59 -18.17 17.39
C GLU A 281 -7.82 -17.28 17.46
N ARG A 282 -8.00 -16.59 18.59
CA ARG A 282 -9.13 -15.70 18.81
C ARG A 282 -9.14 -14.54 17.84
N PHE A 283 -8.01 -13.86 17.64
CA PHE A 283 -7.94 -12.73 16.72
C PHE A 283 -8.15 -13.18 15.27
N ASN A 284 -7.55 -14.31 14.87
CA ASN A 284 -7.77 -14.88 13.54
C ASN A 284 -9.23 -15.28 13.31
N ARG A 285 -9.93 -15.79 14.32
CA ARG A 285 -11.38 -16.03 14.24
C ARG A 285 -12.14 -14.75 13.91
N ILE A 286 -11.82 -13.62 14.55
CA ILE A 286 -12.43 -12.32 14.24
C ILE A 286 -12.11 -11.91 12.79
N LEU A 287 -10.84 -12.01 12.38
CA LEU A 287 -10.42 -11.63 11.03
C LEU A 287 -11.06 -12.49 9.93
N SER A 288 -11.37 -13.77 10.22
CA SER A 288 -12.00 -14.68 9.25
C SER A 288 -13.39 -14.23 8.80
N TYR A 289 -14.13 -13.47 9.63
CA TYR A 289 -15.44 -12.95 9.24
C TYR A 289 -15.39 -11.95 8.09
N TYR A 290 -14.22 -11.35 7.83
CA TYR A 290 -14.02 -10.47 6.68
C TYR A 290 -13.78 -11.22 5.38
N VAL A 291 -13.39 -12.49 5.43
CA VAL A 291 -13.04 -13.29 4.24
C VAL A 291 -14.31 -13.57 3.43
N GLY A 292 -14.20 -13.47 2.11
CA GLY A 292 -15.33 -13.59 1.20
C GLY A 292 -15.82 -12.25 0.65
N SER A 293 -16.99 -12.30 0.02
CA SER A 293 -17.65 -11.13 -0.57
C SER A 293 -18.64 -10.54 0.41
N HIS A 294 -18.40 -9.29 0.83
CA HIS A 294 -19.26 -8.60 1.79
C HIS A 294 -19.52 -7.16 1.35
N ASN A 295 -20.57 -6.57 1.90
CA ASN A 295 -20.83 -5.15 1.78
C ASN A 295 -20.04 -4.38 2.85
N PHE A 296 -19.02 -3.64 2.43
CA PHE A 296 -18.11 -2.92 3.32
C PHE A 296 -18.46 -1.43 3.49
N HIS A 297 -19.72 -1.01 3.31
CA HIS A 297 -20.10 0.41 3.32
C HIS A 297 -19.70 1.14 4.63
N ASN A 298 -19.80 0.48 5.79
CA ASN A 298 -19.37 1.05 7.08
C ASN A 298 -17.84 1.17 7.22
N PHE A 299 -17.09 0.43 6.41
CA PHE A 299 -15.62 0.44 6.40
C PHE A 299 -15.03 1.49 5.46
N THR A 300 -15.84 2.38 4.90
CA THR A 300 -15.33 3.49 4.09
C THR A 300 -16.01 4.80 4.51
N THR A 301 -15.71 5.86 3.80
CA THR A 301 -16.46 7.11 3.83
C THR A 301 -17.04 7.36 2.44
N ARG A 302 -18.19 8.05 2.36
CA ARG A 302 -18.79 8.51 1.09
C ARG A 302 -19.33 7.38 0.17
N THR A 303 -19.56 6.19 0.69
CA THR A 303 -20.21 5.09 -0.04
C THR A 303 -21.43 4.65 0.74
N LYS A 304 -22.60 4.67 0.10
CA LYS A 304 -23.86 4.24 0.71
C LYS A 304 -23.97 2.72 0.71
N ALA A 305 -24.80 2.16 1.60
CA ALA A 305 -25.01 0.72 1.68
C ALA A 305 -25.55 0.12 0.37
N ALA A 306 -26.43 0.83 -0.33
CA ALA A 306 -27.02 0.40 -1.60
C ALA A 306 -26.06 0.49 -2.79
N ASP A 307 -24.90 1.14 -2.65
CA ASP A 307 -23.94 1.28 -3.74
C ASP A 307 -23.22 -0.05 -3.99
N PRO A 308 -23.31 -0.65 -5.20
CA PRO A 308 -22.59 -1.89 -5.51
C PRO A 308 -21.07 -1.74 -5.35
N ALA A 309 -20.54 -0.52 -5.44
CA ALA A 309 -19.14 -0.24 -5.16
C ALA A 309 -18.79 -0.38 -3.68
N ALA A 310 -19.71 -0.64 -2.76
CA ALA A 310 -19.41 -1.04 -1.39
C ALA A 310 -19.02 -2.52 -1.27
N ASN A 311 -19.43 -3.36 -2.22
CA ASN A 311 -19.12 -4.80 -2.21
C ASN A 311 -17.65 -5.04 -2.54
N ARG A 312 -16.94 -5.75 -1.66
CA ARG A 312 -15.53 -6.09 -1.84
C ARG A 312 -15.29 -7.55 -1.50
N TYR A 313 -14.26 -8.10 -2.12
CA TYR A 313 -13.83 -9.48 -1.92
C TYR A 313 -12.47 -9.51 -1.24
N ILE A 314 -12.45 -10.10 -0.04
CA ILE A 314 -11.26 -10.39 0.74
C ILE A 314 -10.91 -11.86 0.55
N LEU A 315 -9.70 -12.14 0.10
CA LEU A 315 -9.22 -13.49 -0.15
C LEU A 315 -8.72 -14.16 1.12
N SER A 316 -7.97 -13.41 1.93
CA SER A 316 -7.42 -13.90 3.18
C SER A 316 -7.13 -12.74 4.12
N PHE A 317 -7.26 -13.00 5.42
CA PHE A 317 -6.89 -12.06 6.46
C PHE A 317 -6.41 -12.85 7.69
N ASN A 318 -5.14 -12.71 8.07
CA ASN A 318 -4.55 -13.43 9.21
C ASN A 318 -3.58 -12.56 10.02
N ALA A 319 -3.27 -13.02 11.23
CA ALA A 319 -2.39 -12.36 12.20
C ALA A 319 -1.42 -13.35 12.86
N ASN A 320 -0.84 -14.25 12.06
CA ASN A 320 -0.12 -15.43 12.56
C ASN A 320 1.32 -15.18 12.98
N THR A 321 1.79 -13.94 12.95
CA THR A 321 3.21 -13.63 13.14
C THR A 321 3.37 -12.44 14.06
N VAL A 322 4.17 -12.61 15.10
CA VAL A 322 4.68 -11.52 15.93
C VAL A 322 6.09 -11.18 15.47
N ILE A 323 6.38 -9.88 15.35
CA ILE A 323 7.70 -9.36 15.04
C ILE A 323 8.14 -8.40 16.14
N THR A 324 9.39 -8.52 16.57
CA THR A 324 9.99 -7.61 17.56
C THR A 324 10.79 -6.54 16.82
N LEU A 325 10.41 -5.27 16.97
CA LEU A 325 11.07 -4.12 16.38
C LEU A 325 11.44 -3.12 17.48
N GLY A 326 12.74 -2.87 17.68
CA GLY A 326 13.22 -1.93 18.70
C GLY A 326 12.80 -2.30 20.13
N GLY A 327 12.80 -3.60 20.47
CA GLY A 327 12.39 -4.10 21.78
C GLY A 327 10.88 -4.07 22.04
N LYS A 328 10.06 -3.76 21.02
CA LYS A 328 8.60 -3.77 21.10
C LYS A 328 8.03 -4.81 20.15
N ASP A 329 7.03 -5.55 20.61
CA ASP A 329 6.38 -6.58 19.83
C ASP A 329 5.20 -6.04 19.04
N PHE A 330 5.07 -6.50 17.80
CA PHE A 330 4.01 -6.14 16.87
C PHE A 330 3.40 -7.41 16.27
N VAL A 331 2.08 -7.47 16.24
CA VAL A 331 1.33 -8.45 15.45
C VAL A 331 1.30 -8.00 14.00
N LYS A 332 1.79 -8.86 13.10
CA LYS A 332 1.76 -8.67 11.65
C LYS A 332 0.42 -9.17 11.11
N CYS A 333 -0.50 -8.25 10.85
CA CYS A 333 -1.78 -8.54 10.21
C CYS A 333 -1.63 -8.47 8.69
N GLU A 334 -1.80 -9.58 7.98
CA GLU A 334 -1.70 -9.66 6.53
C GLU A 334 -3.09 -9.83 5.90
N VAL A 335 -3.46 -8.91 5.00
CA VAL A 335 -4.73 -8.93 4.26
C VAL A 335 -4.48 -8.95 2.76
N VAL A 336 -5.15 -9.87 2.07
CA VAL A 336 -5.15 -9.98 0.61
C VAL A 336 -6.58 -9.78 0.12
N GLY A 337 -6.76 -8.84 -0.80
CA GLY A 337 -8.08 -8.52 -1.37
C GLY A 337 -7.96 -8.14 -2.84
N GLN A 338 -9.07 -8.23 -3.57
CA GLN A 338 -9.10 -7.79 -4.98
C GLN A 338 -8.89 -6.28 -5.08
N SER A 339 -9.65 -5.52 -4.29
CA SER A 339 -9.55 -4.06 -4.22
C SER A 339 -9.98 -3.59 -2.83
N PHE A 340 -9.57 -2.37 -2.47
CA PHE A 340 -9.90 -1.77 -1.18
C PHE A 340 -10.43 -0.35 -1.40
N MET A 341 -11.44 0.02 -0.62
CA MET A 341 -11.96 1.38 -0.55
C MET A 341 -11.08 2.26 0.35
N LEU A 342 -11.34 3.55 0.30
CA LEU A 342 -10.71 4.54 1.18
C LEU A 342 -10.93 4.13 2.65
N HIS A 343 -9.86 4.06 3.43
CA HIS A 343 -9.86 3.72 4.86
C HIS A 343 -10.28 2.28 5.22
N GLN A 344 -10.62 1.43 4.26
CA GLN A 344 -11.19 0.10 4.51
C GLN A 344 -10.37 -0.77 5.45
N ILE A 345 -9.09 -0.99 5.13
CA ILE A 345 -8.21 -1.83 5.95
C ILE A 345 -8.05 -1.27 7.35
N ARG A 346 -7.93 0.07 7.50
CA ARG A 346 -7.78 0.73 8.79
C ARG A 346 -9.02 0.54 9.68
N LYS A 347 -10.21 0.68 9.10
CA LYS A 347 -11.47 0.45 9.83
C LYS A 347 -11.67 -1.04 10.16
N MET A 348 -11.30 -1.95 9.27
CA MET A 348 -11.38 -3.40 9.53
C MET A 348 -10.47 -3.81 10.70
N ILE A 349 -9.21 -3.35 10.70
CA ILE A 349 -8.29 -3.57 11.82
C ILE A 349 -8.82 -2.93 13.09
N GLY A 350 -9.27 -1.67 13.05
CA GLY A 350 -9.79 -0.97 14.22
C GLY A 350 -10.97 -1.68 14.88
N LEU A 351 -11.95 -2.15 14.09
CA LEU A 351 -13.06 -2.93 14.62
C LEU A 351 -12.61 -4.29 15.15
N ALA A 352 -11.68 -4.97 14.48
CA ALA A 352 -11.17 -6.25 14.95
C ALA A 352 -10.45 -6.11 16.30
N VAL A 353 -9.63 -5.08 16.46
CA VAL A 353 -8.95 -4.75 17.73
C VAL A 353 -9.99 -4.44 18.80
N ALA A 354 -11.02 -3.65 18.51
CA ALA A 354 -12.09 -3.35 19.46
C ALA A 354 -12.81 -4.63 19.95
N ILE A 355 -13.22 -5.51 19.03
CA ILE A 355 -13.86 -6.79 19.39
C ILE A 355 -12.91 -7.70 20.19
N PHE A 356 -11.62 -7.69 19.86
CA PHE A 356 -10.60 -8.45 20.58
C PHE A 356 -10.41 -7.96 22.02
N CYS A 357 -10.62 -6.67 22.30
CA CYS A 357 -10.43 -6.14 23.65
C CYS A 357 -11.70 -6.20 24.52
N ILE A 358 -12.89 -6.45 23.92
CA ILE A 358 -14.17 -6.50 24.63
C ILE A 358 -14.42 -7.86 25.31
N TYR A 359 -14.08 -8.95 24.63
CA TYR A 359 -14.16 -10.31 25.16
C TYR A 359 -12.78 -10.81 25.61
#